data_AF-A0A946I523-F1
#
_entry.id   AF-A0A946I523-F1
#
_cell.length_a   1.000
_cell.length_b   1.000
_cell.length_c   1.000
_cell.angle_alpha   90.00
_cell.angle_beta   90.00
_cell.angle_gamma   90.00
#
_symmetry.space_group_name_H-M   'P 1'
#
loop_
_entity.id
_entity.type
_entity.pdbx_description
1 polymer ?
#
loop_
_entity_poly.entity_id
_entity_poly.type
_entity_poly.pdbx_seq_one_letter_code
_entity_poly.pdbx_strand_id
1 'polypeptide(L)'
;MSEPTQLTVCDVQLYERDVTLRMPFRFGVVTLRESPQVFAKVRIRLADGREGWGHSAEMLAPKWFDKNLELSNEDNFDQLRHALTTAATLYKGSDPTTAFGLFRGNYDEQVRICDARGDGSLVACYGPAVLDRAILDALCRLQGVSFYKAVQANLPGIVGEEFDINPFLSALRPSTHIHARHTVGMVDPIRENPEPVGDGLPETLQEVIATYGHRYFKIKVCGDLEEDVQRLQDIASVLDDSPNEYVISLDGNEQYNDVAGVMELLDRIEGDAALNRFNNSILFIEQPISRAVA
;
A
#
# COMPACT_ATOMS: atom_id res chain seq x y z
N MET A 1 30.91 -7.42 -11.41
CA MET A 1 29.58 -7.43 -10.76
C MET A 1 29.74 -8.28 -9.51
N SER A 2 29.31 -7.80 -8.33
CA SER A 2 29.29 -8.65 -7.14
C SER A 2 28.27 -9.76 -7.33
N GLU A 3 28.60 -10.99 -6.96
CA GLU A 3 27.61 -12.08 -6.97
C GLU A 3 26.45 -11.75 -6.03
N PRO A 4 25.20 -12.15 -6.36
CA PRO A 4 24.05 -11.96 -5.50
C PRO A 4 24.31 -12.53 -4.09
N THR A 5 23.92 -11.79 -3.06
CA THR A 5 24.22 -12.20 -1.68
C THR A 5 23.28 -13.33 -1.24
N GLN A 6 23.85 -14.51 -1.02
CA GLN A 6 23.13 -15.61 -0.37
C GLN A 6 23.00 -15.38 1.13
N LEU A 7 21.85 -15.77 1.66
CA LEU A 7 21.49 -15.62 3.06
C LEU A 7 20.64 -16.80 3.54
N THR A 8 20.57 -16.96 4.85
CA THR A 8 19.69 -17.89 5.55
C THR A 8 18.85 -17.12 6.56
N VAL A 9 17.55 -17.42 6.65
CA VAL A 9 16.69 -16.86 7.70
C VAL A 9 16.87 -17.67 8.97
N CYS A 10 17.49 -17.05 9.98
CA CYS A 10 17.84 -17.72 11.23
C CYS A 10 16.77 -17.57 12.31
N ASP A 11 16.01 -16.47 12.29
CA ASP A 11 14.92 -16.23 13.24
C ASP A 11 13.90 -15.26 12.65
N VAL A 12 12.63 -15.43 13.04
CA VAL A 12 11.52 -14.55 12.69
C VAL A 12 10.71 -14.31 13.96
N GLN A 13 10.66 -13.05 14.38
CA GLN A 13 9.91 -12.60 15.54
C GLN A 13 8.77 -11.70 15.05
N LEU A 14 7.54 -12.06 15.40
CA LEU A 14 6.33 -11.32 15.05
C LEU A 14 5.74 -10.75 16.33
N TYR A 15 5.44 -9.45 16.29
CA TYR A 15 4.78 -8.73 17.36
C TYR A 15 3.55 -8.04 16.82
N GLU A 16 2.58 -7.78 17.68
CA GLU A 16 1.35 -7.10 17.31
C GLU A 16 1.04 -6.02 18.34
N ARG A 17 0.46 -4.91 17.89
CA ARG A 17 -0.12 -3.88 18.75
C ARG A 17 -1.40 -3.35 18.12
N ASP A 18 -2.34 -2.96 18.95
CA ASP A 18 -3.53 -2.25 18.48
C ASP A 18 -3.16 -0.81 18.09
N VAL A 19 -3.70 -0.35 16.96
CA VAL A 19 -3.58 1.04 16.51
C VAL A 19 -4.97 1.62 16.35
N THR A 20 -5.26 2.67 17.11
CA THR A 20 -6.44 3.52 16.89
C THR A 20 -6.06 4.65 15.95
N LEU A 21 -6.81 4.82 14.87
CA LEU A 21 -6.65 5.93 13.94
C LEU A 21 -7.13 7.22 14.61
N ARG A 22 -6.40 8.31 14.35
CA ARG A 22 -6.75 9.64 14.87
C ARG A 22 -8.15 10.08 14.43
N MET A 23 -8.50 9.79 13.18
CA MET A 23 -9.82 10.01 12.61
C MET A 23 -10.26 8.74 11.85
N PRO A 24 -11.56 8.44 11.79
CA PRO A 24 -12.06 7.35 10.95
C PRO A 24 -11.64 7.54 9.49
N PHE A 25 -11.19 6.46 8.86
CA PHE A 25 -10.80 6.46 7.46
C PHE A 25 -11.68 5.49 6.66
N ARG A 26 -12.51 6.01 5.77
CA ARG A 26 -13.40 5.20 4.93
C ARG A 26 -12.77 4.92 3.57
N PHE A 27 -12.67 3.62 3.24
CA PHE A 27 -12.25 3.14 1.93
C PHE A 27 -13.16 1.99 1.51
N GLY A 28 -13.66 2.05 0.27
CA GLY A 28 -14.67 1.11 -0.18
C GLY A 28 -15.87 1.06 0.79
N VAL A 29 -16.19 -0.16 1.22
CA VAL A 29 -17.35 -0.46 2.08
C VAL A 29 -17.09 -0.37 3.59
N VAL A 30 -15.85 -0.12 4.02
CA VAL A 30 -15.46 -0.13 5.44
C VAL A 30 -14.99 1.25 5.91
N THR A 31 -15.39 1.61 7.13
CA THR A 31 -14.80 2.75 7.85
C THR A 31 -13.89 2.21 8.95
N LEU A 32 -12.59 2.38 8.76
CA LEU A 32 -11.58 1.91 9.71
C LEU A 32 -11.41 2.95 10.82
N ARG A 33 -11.48 2.49 12.07
CA ARG A 33 -11.21 3.31 13.27
C ARG A 33 -10.03 2.78 14.07
N GLU A 34 -9.84 1.48 14.02
CA GLU A 34 -8.73 0.79 14.64
C GLU A 34 -8.40 -0.47 13.84
N SER A 35 -7.16 -0.90 13.93
CA SER A 35 -6.69 -2.14 13.35
C SER A 35 -5.38 -2.55 14.02
N PRO A 36 -5.14 -3.86 14.22
CA PRO A 36 -3.84 -4.29 14.70
C PRO A 36 -2.74 -3.99 13.67
N GLN A 37 -1.56 -3.65 14.16
CA GLN A 37 -0.35 -3.51 13.38
C GLN A 37 0.65 -4.59 13.78
N VAL A 38 1.12 -5.34 12.80
CA VAL A 38 2.19 -6.32 12.99
C VAL A 38 3.54 -5.64 12.80
N PHE A 39 4.51 -6.06 13.62
CA PHE A 39 5.93 -5.76 13.47
C PHE A 39 6.67 -7.08 13.27
N ALA A 40 7.37 -7.21 12.16
CA ALA A 40 8.25 -8.33 11.90
C ALA A 40 9.70 -7.93 12.14
N LYS A 41 10.43 -8.80 12.83
CA LYS A 41 11.86 -8.68 13.05
C LYS A 41 12.51 -9.99 12.61
N VAL A 42 13.34 -9.91 11.57
CA VAL A 42 13.93 -11.08 10.91
C VAL A 42 15.45 -11.03 11.04
N ARG A 43 16.05 -12.13 11.51
CA ARG A 43 17.51 -12.29 11.55
C ARG A 43 17.94 -13.11 10.36
N ILE A 44 18.89 -12.58 9.60
CA ILE A 44 19.54 -13.30 8.51
C ILE A 44 21.01 -13.54 8.84
N ARG A 45 21.57 -14.60 8.25
CA ARG A 45 23.00 -14.87 8.20
C ARG A 45 23.46 -14.85 6.74
N LEU A 46 24.56 -14.17 6.44
CA LEU A 46 25.18 -14.18 5.11
C LEU A 46 26.15 -15.35 4.96
N ALA A 47 26.55 -15.65 3.73
CA ALA A 47 27.53 -16.70 3.44
C ALA A 47 28.89 -16.52 4.15
N ASP A 48 29.28 -15.28 4.47
CA ASP A 48 30.50 -14.96 5.22
C ASP A 48 30.35 -15.12 6.75
N GLY A 49 29.18 -15.58 7.22
CA GLY A 49 28.87 -15.83 8.62
C GLY A 49 28.37 -14.61 9.40
N ARG A 50 28.36 -13.40 8.82
CA ARG A 50 27.80 -12.22 9.48
C ARG A 50 26.29 -12.37 9.64
N GLU A 51 25.78 -11.90 10.78
CA GLU A 51 24.36 -11.92 11.10
C GLU A 51 23.84 -10.53 11.43
N GLY A 52 22.60 -10.26 11.05
CA GLY A 52 21.96 -8.97 11.27
C GLY A 52 20.45 -9.09 11.33
N TRP A 53 19.85 -8.13 12.04
CA TRP A 53 18.41 -7.99 12.16
C TRP A 53 17.90 -6.91 11.23
N GLY A 54 16.76 -7.17 10.62
CA GLY A 54 15.97 -6.16 9.93
C GLY A 54 14.52 -6.20 10.35
N HIS A 55 13.81 -5.12 10.03
CA HIS A 55 12.50 -4.83 10.60
C HIS A 55 11.53 -4.36 9.51
N SER A 56 10.26 -4.70 9.69
CA SER A 56 9.15 -4.16 8.93
C SER A 56 7.91 -4.07 9.81
N ALA A 57 6.94 -3.27 9.38
CA ALA A 57 5.65 -3.18 10.04
C ALA A 57 4.55 -3.03 8.98
N GLU A 58 3.37 -3.56 9.28
CA GLU A 58 2.22 -3.50 8.38
C GLU A 58 0.91 -3.64 9.16
N MET A 59 -0.15 -3.00 8.68
CA MET A 59 -1.46 -3.06 9.30
C MET A 59 -2.25 -4.28 8.84
N LEU A 60 -2.98 -4.93 9.75
CA LEU A 60 -3.92 -5.99 9.43
C LEU A 60 -5.22 -5.37 8.89
N ALA A 61 -5.17 -4.78 7.69
CA ALA A 61 -6.31 -4.05 7.13
C ALA A 61 -7.48 -5.01 6.79
N PRO A 62 -8.64 -4.90 7.48
CA PRO A 62 -9.79 -5.74 7.19
C PRO A 62 -10.49 -5.26 5.91
N LYS A 63 -11.23 -6.15 5.25
CA LYS A 63 -12.03 -5.83 4.05
C LYS A 63 -11.28 -5.20 2.88
N TRP A 64 -9.95 -5.34 2.86
CA TRP A 64 -9.10 -4.91 1.76
C TRP A 64 -8.55 -6.08 0.94
N PHE A 65 -7.94 -7.05 1.62
CA PHE A 65 -7.40 -8.26 0.99
C PHE A 65 -8.51 -9.23 0.58
N ASP A 66 -9.46 -9.45 1.49
CA ASP A 66 -10.67 -10.24 1.28
C ASP A 66 -11.90 -9.37 1.56
N LYS A 67 -12.70 -9.12 0.53
CA LYS A 67 -13.89 -8.27 0.57
C LYS A 67 -15.16 -9.03 0.94
N ASN A 68 -15.07 -10.32 1.29
CA ASN A 68 -16.25 -11.08 1.72
C ASN A 68 -16.86 -10.45 2.98
N LEU A 69 -18.11 -9.99 2.83
CA LEU A 69 -18.88 -9.35 3.89
C LEU A 69 -19.41 -10.33 4.94
N GLU A 70 -19.39 -11.64 4.65
CA GLU A 70 -19.76 -12.69 5.60
C GLU A 70 -18.68 -12.94 6.66
N LEU A 71 -17.42 -12.58 6.36
CA LEU A 71 -16.32 -12.67 7.32
C LEU A 71 -16.40 -11.50 8.31
N SER A 72 -16.00 -11.73 9.56
CA SER A 72 -15.76 -10.64 10.50
C SER A 72 -14.43 -9.94 10.22
N ASN A 73 -14.16 -8.83 10.93
CA ASN A 73 -12.83 -8.22 10.90
C ASN A 73 -11.78 -9.15 11.54
N GLU A 74 -12.15 -9.89 12.59
CA GLU A 74 -11.25 -10.83 13.25
C GLU A 74 -10.85 -11.98 12.31
N ASP A 75 -11.80 -12.49 11.53
CA ASP A 75 -11.51 -13.50 10.50
C ASP A 75 -10.49 -12.97 9.49
N ASN A 76 -10.63 -11.70 9.05
CA ASN A 76 -9.65 -11.09 8.16
C ASN A 76 -8.27 -10.93 8.82
N PHE A 77 -8.22 -10.57 10.10
CA PHE A 77 -6.95 -10.49 10.83
C PHE A 77 -6.29 -11.88 10.92
N ASP A 78 -7.08 -12.91 11.19
CA ASP A 78 -6.63 -14.30 11.27
C ASP A 78 -6.16 -14.85 9.92
N GLN A 79 -6.74 -14.42 8.80
CA GLN A 79 -6.22 -14.71 7.45
C GLN A 79 -4.80 -14.14 7.30
N LEU A 80 -4.59 -12.88 7.66
CA LEU A 80 -3.29 -12.22 7.52
C LEU A 80 -2.23 -12.74 8.51
N ARG A 81 -2.61 -13.08 9.74
CA ARG A 81 -1.73 -13.76 10.72
C ARG A 81 -1.32 -15.14 10.24
N HIS A 82 -2.25 -15.88 9.62
CA HIS A 82 -1.93 -17.18 9.03
C HIS A 82 -0.96 -17.06 7.87
N ALA A 83 -1.16 -16.11 6.96
CA ALA A 83 -0.21 -15.83 5.88
C ALA A 83 1.20 -15.51 6.41
N LEU A 84 1.32 -14.69 7.45
CA LEU A 84 2.60 -14.35 8.11
C LEU A 84 3.31 -15.57 8.73
N THR A 85 2.57 -16.36 9.50
CA THR A 85 3.13 -17.54 10.19
C THR A 85 3.53 -18.64 9.21
N THR A 86 2.80 -18.77 8.10
CA THR A 86 3.16 -19.66 6.98
C THR A 86 4.47 -19.20 6.34
N ALA A 87 4.59 -17.92 5.97
CA ALA A 87 5.80 -17.37 5.37
C ALA A 87 7.02 -17.51 6.29
N ALA A 88 6.84 -17.25 7.60
CA ALA A 88 7.89 -17.41 8.58
C ALA A 88 8.40 -18.86 8.67
N THR A 89 7.49 -19.83 8.57
CA THR A 89 7.83 -21.26 8.59
C THR A 89 8.60 -21.66 7.33
N LEU A 90 8.08 -21.28 6.15
CA LEU A 90 8.69 -21.59 4.86
C LEU A 90 10.10 -20.98 4.75
N TYR A 91 10.26 -19.71 5.13
CA TYR A 91 11.55 -19.01 5.00
C TYR A 91 12.61 -19.56 5.95
N LYS A 92 12.24 -19.93 7.18
CA LYS A 92 13.17 -20.60 8.12
C LYS A 92 13.56 -22.00 7.67
N GLY A 93 12.69 -22.68 6.91
CA GLY A 93 12.94 -24.01 6.36
C GLY A 93 13.68 -24.02 5.02
N SER A 94 13.95 -22.85 4.44
CA SER A 94 14.60 -22.73 3.13
C SER A 94 16.12 -22.91 3.22
N ASP A 95 16.70 -23.55 2.21
CA ASP A 95 18.15 -23.57 2.00
C ASP A 95 18.71 -22.16 1.76
N PRO A 96 20.02 -21.94 1.97
CA PRO A 96 20.65 -20.64 1.69
C PRO A 96 20.39 -20.19 0.25
N THR A 97 19.81 -19.00 0.11
CA THR A 97 19.44 -18.43 -1.20
C THR A 97 19.47 -16.90 -1.13
N THR A 98 19.21 -16.21 -2.24
CA THR A 98 19.12 -14.74 -2.25
C THR A 98 17.81 -14.26 -1.61
N ALA A 99 17.71 -12.98 -1.23
CA ALA A 99 16.44 -12.44 -0.70
C ALA A 99 15.27 -12.64 -1.66
N PHE A 100 15.47 -12.39 -2.97
CA PHE A 100 14.47 -12.65 -4.00
C PHE A 100 14.23 -14.15 -4.21
N GLY A 101 15.27 -14.97 -4.04
CA GLY A 101 15.17 -16.43 -4.10
C GLY A 101 14.28 -17.02 -3.02
N LEU A 102 14.22 -16.43 -1.82
CA LEU A 102 13.29 -16.83 -0.76
C LEU A 102 11.84 -16.64 -1.19
N PHE A 103 11.50 -15.45 -1.68
CA PHE A 103 10.17 -15.17 -2.24
C PHE A 103 9.84 -16.15 -3.37
N ARG A 104 10.69 -16.17 -4.40
CA ARG A 104 10.44 -16.95 -5.62
C ARG A 104 10.35 -18.45 -5.35
N GLY A 105 11.21 -19.00 -4.50
CA GLY A 105 11.26 -20.43 -4.20
C GLY A 105 10.11 -20.93 -3.32
N ASN A 106 9.44 -20.04 -2.58
CA ASN A 106 8.36 -20.40 -1.66
C ASN A 106 6.98 -19.91 -2.12
N TYR A 107 6.89 -19.15 -3.23
CA TYR A 107 5.65 -18.50 -3.68
C TYR A 107 4.50 -19.50 -3.87
N ASP A 108 4.71 -20.55 -4.65
CA ASP A 108 3.66 -21.53 -4.96
C ASP A 108 3.19 -22.27 -3.71
N GLU A 109 4.11 -22.62 -2.81
CA GLU A 109 3.79 -23.34 -1.58
C GLU A 109 3.06 -22.44 -0.57
N GLN A 110 3.47 -21.17 -0.44
CA GLN A 110 2.78 -20.16 0.36
C GLN A 110 1.32 -20.01 -0.11
N VAL A 111 1.12 -19.83 -1.42
CA VAL A 111 -0.22 -19.72 -2.00
C VAL A 111 -1.02 -21.00 -1.76
N ARG A 112 -0.44 -22.18 -2.02
CA ARG A 112 -1.11 -23.47 -1.83
C ARG A 112 -1.56 -23.69 -0.39
N ILE A 113 -0.74 -23.37 0.61
CA ILE A 113 -1.09 -23.55 2.03
C ILE A 113 -2.22 -22.61 2.45
N CYS A 114 -2.13 -21.33 2.10
CA CYS A 114 -3.18 -20.35 2.42
C CYS A 114 -4.49 -20.64 1.68
N ASP A 115 -4.41 -21.04 0.41
CA ASP A 115 -5.58 -21.38 -0.41
C ASP A 115 -6.29 -22.65 0.09
N ALA A 116 -5.54 -23.63 0.61
CA ALA A 116 -6.12 -24.81 1.27
C ALA A 116 -6.99 -24.47 2.50
N ARG A 117 -6.80 -23.28 3.10
CA ARG A 117 -7.65 -22.75 4.18
C ARG A 117 -8.77 -21.85 3.66
N GLY A 118 -8.76 -21.49 2.38
CA GLY A 118 -9.69 -20.54 1.77
C GLY A 118 -9.32 -19.07 1.95
N ASP A 119 -8.05 -18.76 2.29
CA ASP A 119 -7.63 -17.36 2.51
C ASP A 119 -7.47 -16.58 1.18
N GLY A 120 -7.25 -17.28 0.06
CA GLY A 120 -7.01 -16.68 -1.25
C GLY A 120 -5.58 -16.15 -1.45
N SER A 121 -5.18 -16.00 -2.72
CA SER A 121 -3.80 -15.69 -3.12
C SER A 121 -3.31 -14.31 -2.67
N LEU A 122 -4.20 -13.31 -2.64
CA LEU A 122 -3.83 -11.96 -2.23
C LEU A 122 -3.51 -11.89 -0.73
N VAL A 123 -4.30 -12.57 0.12
CA VAL A 123 -3.98 -12.71 1.54
C VAL A 123 -2.68 -13.51 1.69
N ALA A 124 -2.52 -14.61 0.94
CA ALA A 124 -1.30 -15.43 1.00
C ALA A 124 -0.02 -14.61 0.79
N CYS A 125 -0.06 -13.63 -0.11
CA CYS A 125 1.08 -12.75 -0.42
C CYS A 125 1.40 -11.71 0.67
N TYR A 126 0.51 -11.49 1.65
CA TYR A 126 0.75 -10.56 2.76
C TYR A 126 1.98 -10.95 3.59
N GLY A 127 2.08 -12.24 3.94
CA GLY A 127 3.17 -12.77 4.76
C GLY A 127 4.56 -12.51 4.15
N PRO A 128 4.84 -12.99 2.92
CA PRO A 128 6.07 -12.71 2.19
C PRO A 128 6.38 -11.22 2.10
N ALA A 129 5.41 -10.38 1.71
CA ALA A 129 5.62 -8.94 1.57
C ALA A 129 6.12 -8.27 2.87
N VAL A 130 5.61 -8.70 4.03
CA VAL A 130 6.09 -8.19 5.33
C VAL A 130 7.50 -8.70 5.63
N LEU A 131 7.77 -10.00 5.45
CA LEU A 131 9.07 -10.59 5.78
C LEU A 131 10.18 -10.14 4.84
N ASP A 132 9.92 -10.04 3.54
CA ASP A 132 10.88 -9.62 2.51
C ASP A 132 11.41 -8.20 2.77
N ARG A 133 10.56 -7.29 3.24
CA ARG A 133 10.97 -5.94 3.65
C ARG A 133 11.93 -5.99 4.84
N ALA A 134 11.66 -6.83 5.84
CA ALA A 134 12.55 -7.01 6.99
C ALA A 134 13.87 -7.70 6.60
N ILE A 135 13.84 -8.69 5.71
CA ILE A 135 15.03 -9.36 5.19
C ILE A 135 15.90 -8.38 4.40
N LEU A 136 15.29 -7.55 3.55
CA LEU A 136 16.00 -6.55 2.78
C LEU A 136 16.60 -5.45 3.66
N ASP A 137 15.89 -5.01 4.70
CA ASP A 137 16.44 -4.10 5.73
C ASP A 137 17.68 -4.71 6.40
N ALA A 138 17.60 -5.98 6.80
CA ALA A 138 18.73 -6.70 7.41
C ALA A 138 19.93 -6.77 6.47
N LEU A 139 19.68 -7.11 5.19
CA LEU A 139 20.71 -7.20 4.16
C LEU A 139 21.38 -5.85 3.92
N CYS A 140 20.61 -4.78 3.79
CA CYS A 140 21.14 -3.41 3.61
C CYS A 140 22.02 -3.01 4.80
N ARG A 141 21.57 -3.28 6.03
CA ARG A 141 22.32 -2.97 7.26
C ARG A 141 23.63 -3.74 7.34
N LEU A 142 23.63 -5.04 7.04
CA LEU A 142 24.84 -5.86 7.05
C LEU A 142 25.86 -5.41 6.00
N GLN A 143 25.38 -4.96 4.84
CA GLN A 143 26.24 -4.46 3.78
C GLN A 143 26.64 -2.99 3.95
N GLY A 144 26.04 -2.27 4.91
CA GLY A 144 26.32 -0.86 5.16
C GLY A 144 25.90 0.04 3.99
N VAL A 145 24.83 -0.33 3.27
CA VAL A 145 24.36 0.38 2.08
C VAL A 145 22.92 0.85 2.22
N SER A 146 22.55 1.90 1.48
CA SER A 146 21.15 2.30 1.36
C SER A 146 20.36 1.30 0.52
N PHE A 147 19.02 1.32 0.66
CA PHE A 147 18.12 0.57 -0.20
C PHE A 147 18.42 0.79 -1.69
N TYR A 148 18.62 2.04 -2.11
CA TYR A 148 18.95 2.36 -3.50
C TYR A 148 20.22 1.67 -3.98
N LYS A 149 21.28 1.66 -3.15
CA LYS A 149 22.53 0.99 -3.50
C LYS A 149 22.36 -0.52 -3.53
N ALA A 150 21.55 -1.09 -2.63
CA ALA A 150 21.22 -2.51 -2.65
C ALA A 150 20.48 -2.92 -3.93
N VAL A 151 19.49 -2.13 -4.36
CA VAL A 151 18.74 -2.35 -5.61
C VAL A 151 19.64 -2.16 -6.84
N GLN A 152 20.42 -1.07 -6.92
CA GLN A 152 21.33 -0.80 -8.04
C GLN A 152 22.39 -1.90 -8.23
N ALA A 153 22.87 -2.48 -7.13
CA ALA A 153 23.83 -3.58 -7.15
C ALA A 153 23.16 -4.97 -7.23
N ASN A 154 21.83 -5.02 -7.30
CA ASN A 154 21.02 -6.22 -7.27
C ASN A 154 21.40 -7.20 -6.12
N LEU A 155 21.67 -6.65 -4.93
CA LEU A 155 21.96 -7.48 -3.74
C LEU A 155 20.85 -8.49 -3.41
N PRO A 156 19.55 -8.18 -3.61
CA PRO A 156 18.48 -9.16 -3.39
C PRO A 156 18.53 -10.34 -4.38
N GLY A 157 19.29 -10.24 -5.48
CA GLY A 157 19.35 -11.28 -6.51
C GLY A 157 18.05 -11.41 -7.30
N ILE A 158 17.43 -10.29 -7.66
CA ILE A 158 16.27 -10.25 -8.55
C ILE A 158 16.71 -10.84 -9.89
N VAL A 159 15.84 -11.66 -10.48
CA VAL A 159 16.02 -12.23 -11.82
C VAL A 159 14.80 -11.92 -12.66
N GLY A 160 15.02 -11.52 -13.91
CA GLY A 160 13.98 -11.33 -14.92
C GLY A 160 14.07 -12.42 -15.98
N GLU A 161 12.93 -12.93 -16.44
CA GLU A 161 12.88 -13.94 -17.52
C GLU A 161 12.95 -13.29 -18.90
N GLU A 162 12.43 -12.07 -19.02
CA GLU A 162 12.27 -11.38 -20.31
C GLU A 162 13.43 -10.44 -20.65
N PHE A 163 14.23 -10.00 -19.67
CA PHE A 163 15.38 -9.12 -19.90
C PHE A 163 16.43 -9.20 -18.79
N ASP A 164 17.66 -8.77 -19.13
CA ASP A 164 18.75 -8.65 -18.16
C ASP A 164 18.47 -7.50 -17.19
N ILE A 165 18.19 -7.88 -15.94
CA ILE A 165 17.79 -6.97 -14.88
C ILE A 165 18.96 -6.14 -14.36
N ASN A 166 20.21 -6.62 -14.46
CA ASN A 166 21.36 -5.95 -13.84
C ASN A 166 21.68 -4.61 -14.51
N PRO A 167 21.78 -4.49 -15.85
CA PRO A 167 21.92 -3.20 -16.52
C PRO A 167 20.79 -2.23 -16.17
N PHE A 168 19.54 -2.73 -16.14
CA PHE A 168 18.38 -1.92 -15.80
C PHE A 168 18.49 -1.33 -14.38
N LEU A 169 18.71 -2.17 -13.37
CA LEU A 169 18.81 -1.73 -11.98
C LEU A 169 20.00 -0.80 -11.75
N SER A 170 21.15 -1.10 -12.35
CA SER A 170 22.35 -0.28 -12.20
C SER A 170 22.21 1.13 -12.81
N ALA A 171 21.34 1.29 -13.81
CA ALA A 171 21.08 2.56 -14.46
C ALA A 171 20.07 3.45 -13.72
N LEU A 172 19.33 2.90 -12.74
CA LEU A 172 18.33 3.65 -11.98
C LEU A 172 18.98 4.83 -11.24
N ARG A 173 18.33 5.99 -11.28
CA ARG A 173 18.74 7.19 -10.53
C ARG A 173 17.68 7.48 -9.47
N PRO A 174 18.00 7.37 -8.17
CA PRO A 174 17.07 7.72 -7.11
C PRO A 174 16.61 9.18 -7.24
N SER A 175 15.31 9.42 -7.16
CA SER A 175 14.81 10.79 -7.03
C SER A 175 15.23 11.35 -5.68
N THR A 176 15.62 12.63 -5.66
CA THR A 176 15.90 13.36 -4.42
C THR A 176 14.63 13.92 -3.78
N HIS A 177 13.50 13.90 -4.50
CA HIS A 177 12.22 14.42 -4.05
C HIS A 177 11.09 13.49 -4.50
N ILE A 178 10.08 13.33 -3.64
CA ILE A 178 8.82 12.66 -3.98
C ILE A 178 7.67 13.56 -3.54
N HIS A 179 6.58 13.56 -4.30
CA HIS A 179 5.37 14.25 -3.89
C HIS A 179 4.58 13.38 -2.92
N ALA A 180 4.26 13.91 -1.75
CA ALA A 180 3.33 13.28 -0.83
C ALA A 180 1.89 13.54 -1.32
N ARG A 181 1.19 12.46 -1.71
CA ARG A 181 -0.20 12.51 -2.12
C ARG A 181 -1.10 12.36 -0.90
N HIS A 182 -1.91 13.37 -0.60
CA HIS A 182 -2.89 13.31 0.48
C HIS A 182 -4.14 12.57 -0.02
N THR A 183 -4.58 11.54 0.70
CA THR A 183 -5.83 10.85 0.37
C THR A 183 -6.99 11.55 1.06
N VAL A 184 -7.97 12.00 0.27
CA VAL A 184 -9.25 12.53 0.74
C VAL A 184 -10.24 11.37 0.73
N GLY A 185 -10.48 10.79 1.90
CA GLY A 185 -11.44 9.71 2.14
C GLY A 185 -12.88 10.14 1.89
N MET A 186 -13.81 9.18 1.83
CA MET A 186 -15.24 9.46 1.61
C MET A 186 -15.90 10.27 2.73
N VAL A 187 -15.39 10.15 3.96
CA VAL A 187 -15.94 10.82 5.15
C VAL A 187 -15.05 11.95 5.67
N ASP A 188 -13.95 12.23 4.97
CA ASP A 188 -12.98 13.21 5.44
C ASP A 188 -13.60 14.62 5.38
N PRO A 189 -13.48 15.41 6.47
CA PRO A 189 -13.95 16.79 6.50
C PRO A 189 -13.25 17.65 5.45
N ILE A 190 -14.02 18.48 4.73
CA ILE A 190 -13.47 19.34 3.67
C ILE A 190 -13.13 20.74 4.20
N ARG A 191 -14.07 21.42 4.86
CA ARG A 191 -13.88 22.75 5.49
C ARG A 191 -14.17 22.79 6.98
N GLU A 192 -15.14 21.98 7.44
CA GLU A 192 -15.55 21.93 8.84
C GLU A 192 -15.61 20.47 9.30
N ASN A 193 -15.08 20.20 10.50
CA ASN A 193 -15.23 18.90 11.15
C ASN A 193 -16.30 18.99 12.25
N PRO A 194 -17.45 18.29 12.12
CA PRO A 194 -18.51 18.34 13.13
C PRO A 194 -18.13 17.63 14.44
N GLU A 195 -17.13 16.76 14.44
CA GLU A 195 -16.62 16.06 15.62
C GLU A 195 -15.12 16.31 15.79
N PRO A 196 -14.71 17.52 16.26
CA PRO A 196 -13.31 17.86 16.35
C PRO A 196 -12.53 16.96 17.30
N VAL A 197 -11.33 16.55 16.88
CA VAL A 197 -10.38 15.79 17.73
C VAL A 197 -9.74 16.72 18.76
N GLY A 198 -9.38 17.94 18.35
CA GLY A 198 -8.87 18.98 19.25
C GLY A 198 -7.44 18.76 19.74
N ASP A 199 -6.63 17.99 19.02
CA ASP A 199 -5.23 17.67 19.38
C ASP A 199 -4.18 18.60 18.74
N GLY A 200 -4.63 19.64 18.01
CA GLY A 200 -3.79 20.65 17.39
C GLY A 200 -3.21 20.28 16.01
N LEU A 201 -3.58 19.13 15.45
CA LEU A 201 -3.26 18.75 14.08
C LEU A 201 -4.42 19.10 13.12
N PRO A 202 -4.19 19.28 11.81
CA PRO A 202 -5.24 19.52 10.82
C PRO A 202 -6.32 18.43 10.79
N GLU A 203 -7.58 18.81 10.69
CA GLU A 203 -8.74 17.93 10.70
C GLU A 203 -9.58 18.03 9.42
N THR A 204 -9.35 19.07 8.61
CA THR A 204 -10.04 19.27 7.33
C THR A 204 -9.05 19.33 6.16
N LEU A 205 -9.53 19.07 4.94
CA LEU A 205 -8.72 19.24 3.73
C LEU A 205 -8.13 20.65 3.64
N GLN A 206 -8.92 21.68 3.97
CA GLN A 206 -8.47 23.07 3.97
C GLN A 206 -7.29 23.28 4.93
N GLU A 207 -7.38 22.76 6.15
CA GLU A 207 -6.32 22.87 7.15
C GLU A 207 -5.08 22.06 6.76
N VAL A 208 -5.27 20.88 6.17
CA VAL A 208 -4.18 20.02 5.66
C VAL A 208 -3.39 20.77 4.59
N ILE A 209 -4.07 21.45 3.66
CA ILE A 209 -3.42 22.24 2.61
C ILE A 209 -2.68 23.43 3.23
N ALA A 210 -3.32 24.17 4.14
CA ALA A 210 -2.72 25.32 4.78
C ALA A 210 -1.48 24.95 5.62
N THR A 211 -1.49 23.79 6.27
CA THR A 211 -0.44 23.36 7.20
C THR A 211 0.71 22.64 6.50
N TYR A 212 0.38 21.71 5.58
CA TYR A 212 1.38 20.83 4.96
C TYR A 212 1.70 21.18 3.50
N GLY A 213 0.92 22.05 2.87
CA GLY A 213 1.18 22.51 1.51
C GLY A 213 1.01 21.43 0.44
N HIS A 214 0.14 20.43 0.66
CA HIS A 214 -0.10 19.36 -0.31
C HIS A 214 -0.59 19.91 -1.65
N ARG A 215 -0.11 19.29 -2.74
CA ARG A 215 -0.45 19.63 -4.14
C ARG A 215 -0.88 18.41 -4.96
N TYR A 216 -0.76 17.23 -4.38
CA TYR A 216 -1.12 15.96 -4.98
C TYR A 216 -2.19 15.34 -4.10
N PHE A 217 -3.31 14.96 -4.69
CA PHE A 217 -4.45 14.41 -3.96
C PHE A 217 -4.92 13.09 -4.56
N LYS A 218 -5.36 12.16 -3.70
CA LYS A 218 -6.08 10.95 -4.10
C LYS A 218 -7.49 11.09 -3.56
N ILE A 219 -8.49 11.15 -4.43
CA ILE A 219 -9.86 11.44 -4.03
C ILE A 219 -10.68 10.17 -4.17
N LYS A 220 -11.27 9.72 -3.06
CA LYS A 220 -12.18 8.58 -3.07
C LYS A 220 -13.50 8.95 -3.72
N VAL A 221 -14.02 8.02 -4.52
CA VAL A 221 -15.35 8.07 -5.14
C VAL A 221 -16.05 6.74 -4.89
N CYS A 222 -17.37 6.75 -4.76
CA CYS A 222 -18.14 5.63 -4.22
C CYS A 222 -19.10 4.95 -5.19
N GLY A 223 -19.25 5.49 -6.41
CA GLY A 223 -20.16 4.93 -7.41
C GLY A 223 -21.60 5.41 -7.31
N ASP A 224 -21.91 6.31 -6.37
CA ASP A 224 -23.14 7.10 -6.38
C ASP A 224 -22.86 8.43 -7.09
N LEU A 225 -23.46 8.62 -8.27
CA LEU A 225 -23.14 9.75 -9.14
C LEU A 225 -23.41 11.10 -8.46
N GLU A 226 -24.53 11.25 -7.76
CA GLU A 226 -24.89 12.54 -7.18
C GLU A 226 -24.06 12.82 -5.92
N GLU A 227 -23.79 11.81 -5.08
CA GLU A 227 -22.89 11.94 -3.93
C GLU A 227 -21.46 12.27 -4.39
N ASP A 228 -20.95 11.56 -5.40
CA ASP A 228 -19.60 11.77 -5.94
C ASP A 228 -19.48 13.19 -6.50
N VAL A 229 -20.40 13.62 -7.36
CA VAL A 229 -20.33 14.94 -8.01
C VAL A 229 -20.39 16.07 -6.98
N GLN A 230 -21.32 16.00 -6.02
CA GLN A 230 -21.43 17.02 -4.97
C GLN A 230 -20.14 17.08 -4.14
N ARG A 231 -19.58 15.93 -3.76
CA ARG A 231 -18.33 15.88 -2.99
C ARG A 231 -17.14 16.40 -3.80
N LEU A 232 -17.07 16.10 -5.09
CA LEU A 232 -16.01 16.58 -5.97
C LEU A 232 -16.06 18.10 -6.14
N GLN A 233 -17.26 18.69 -6.25
CA GLN A 233 -17.44 20.15 -6.27
C GLN A 233 -16.93 20.80 -4.98
N ASP A 234 -17.28 20.23 -3.82
CA ASP A 234 -16.84 20.75 -2.52
C ASP A 234 -15.31 20.70 -2.39
N ILE A 235 -14.69 19.58 -2.79
CA ILE A 235 -13.24 19.42 -2.82
C ILE A 235 -12.61 20.42 -3.78
N ALA A 236 -13.11 20.50 -5.03
CA ALA A 236 -12.60 21.42 -6.03
C ALA A 236 -12.63 22.87 -5.53
N SER A 237 -13.70 23.27 -4.83
CA SER A 237 -13.79 24.62 -4.24
C SER A 237 -12.64 24.93 -3.28
N VAL A 238 -12.19 23.96 -2.47
CA VAL A 238 -11.07 24.13 -1.54
C VAL A 238 -9.73 24.12 -2.28
N LEU A 239 -9.58 23.23 -3.26
CA LEU A 239 -8.34 23.15 -4.05
C LEU A 239 -8.14 24.42 -4.89
N ASP A 240 -9.23 25.01 -5.38
CA ASP A 240 -9.23 26.21 -6.21
C ASP A 240 -8.96 27.51 -5.45
N ASP A 241 -9.19 27.54 -4.13
CA ASP A 241 -8.78 28.65 -3.27
C ASP A 241 -7.26 28.91 -3.34
N SER A 242 -6.48 27.89 -3.72
CA SER A 242 -5.04 27.97 -3.92
C SER A 242 -4.69 28.40 -5.35
N PRO A 243 -3.83 29.43 -5.57
CA PRO A 243 -3.45 29.92 -6.91
C PRO A 243 -2.49 28.98 -7.66
N ASN A 244 -2.40 27.74 -7.19
CA ASN A 244 -1.26 26.87 -7.28
C ASN A 244 -1.76 25.57 -7.92
N GLU A 245 -1.23 25.16 -9.07
CA GLU A 245 -1.64 23.90 -9.76
C GLU A 245 -1.70 22.68 -8.82
N TYR A 246 -2.72 21.86 -8.93
CA TYR A 246 -2.80 20.61 -8.18
C TYR A 246 -2.95 19.44 -9.14
N VAL A 247 -2.60 18.25 -8.67
CA VAL A 247 -2.73 17.00 -9.43
C VAL A 247 -3.57 16.05 -8.62
N ILE A 248 -4.52 15.40 -9.26
CA ILE A 248 -5.41 14.44 -8.59
C ILE A 248 -5.41 13.07 -9.27
N SER A 249 -5.76 12.06 -8.50
CA SER A 249 -6.20 10.76 -8.98
C SER A 249 -7.52 10.42 -8.32
N LEU A 250 -8.46 9.84 -9.06
CA LEU A 250 -9.69 9.29 -8.49
C LEU A 250 -9.46 7.83 -8.09
N ASP A 251 -10.07 7.35 -7.00
CA ASP A 251 -10.00 5.95 -6.58
C ASP A 251 -11.38 5.44 -6.19
N GLY A 252 -11.90 4.53 -7.00
CA GLY A 252 -13.22 3.92 -6.80
C GLY A 252 -13.22 2.71 -5.88
N ASN A 253 -12.05 2.16 -5.52
CA ASN A 253 -11.91 0.92 -4.74
C ASN A 253 -12.87 -0.21 -5.12
N GLU A 254 -13.13 -0.37 -6.43
CA GLU A 254 -14.00 -1.38 -7.01
C GLU A 254 -15.50 -1.16 -6.70
N GLN A 255 -15.93 0.07 -6.43
CA GLN A 255 -17.32 0.37 -6.10
C GLN A 255 -18.24 0.60 -7.31
N TYR A 256 -17.69 0.77 -8.52
CA TYR A 256 -18.51 0.90 -9.73
C TYR A 256 -18.86 -0.48 -10.26
N ASN A 257 -20.13 -0.65 -10.64
CA ASN A 257 -20.65 -1.90 -11.19
C ASN A 257 -20.01 -2.23 -12.55
N ASP A 258 -19.81 -1.21 -13.38
CA ASP A 258 -19.30 -1.33 -14.74
C ASP A 258 -18.59 -0.04 -15.20
N VAL A 259 -18.06 -0.09 -16.42
CA VAL A 259 -17.39 1.05 -17.06
C VAL A 259 -18.37 2.19 -17.36
N ALA A 260 -19.66 1.90 -17.60
CA ALA A 260 -20.64 2.92 -17.94
C ALA A 260 -20.86 3.90 -16.78
N GLY A 261 -20.94 3.39 -15.54
CA GLY A 261 -21.02 4.27 -14.36
C GLY A 261 -19.79 5.17 -14.19
N VAL A 262 -18.60 4.69 -14.57
CA VAL A 262 -17.38 5.51 -14.54
C VAL A 262 -17.41 6.59 -15.62
N MET A 263 -17.90 6.26 -16.82
CA MET A 263 -18.06 7.22 -17.91
C MET A 263 -19.09 8.31 -17.56
N GLU A 264 -20.20 7.93 -16.93
CA GLU A 264 -21.21 8.89 -16.51
C GLU A 264 -20.65 9.91 -15.49
N LEU A 265 -19.81 9.46 -14.55
CA LEU A 265 -19.10 10.38 -13.65
C LEU A 265 -18.16 11.32 -14.42
N LEU A 266 -17.37 10.80 -15.37
CA LEU A 266 -16.45 11.62 -16.15
C LEU A 266 -17.18 12.65 -17.03
N ASP A 267 -18.27 12.25 -17.68
CA ASP A 267 -19.11 13.15 -18.46
C ASP A 267 -19.67 14.28 -17.59
N ARG A 268 -20.06 13.96 -16.34
CA ARG A 268 -20.54 14.96 -15.38
C ARG A 268 -19.44 15.91 -14.90
N ILE A 269 -18.23 15.39 -14.67
CA ILE A 269 -17.05 16.20 -14.34
C ILE A 269 -16.69 17.15 -15.49
N GLU A 270 -16.71 16.66 -16.73
CA GLU A 270 -16.40 17.48 -17.91
C GLU A 270 -17.48 18.54 -18.19
N GLY A 271 -18.76 18.19 -17.98
CA GLY A 271 -19.90 19.07 -18.22
C GLY A 271 -20.10 20.16 -17.16
N ASP A 272 -19.40 20.09 -16.03
CA ASP A 272 -19.55 21.05 -14.93
C ASP A 272 -18.45 22.11 -14.94
N ALA A 273 -18.85 23.36 -15.15
CA ALA A 273 -17.94 24.51 -15.16
C ALA A 273 -17.17 24.69 -13.85
N ALA A 274 -17.76 24.31 -12.69
CA ALA A 274 -17.09 24.36 -11.39
C ALA A 274 -15.96 23.33 -11.28
N LEU A 275 -15.98 22.27 -12.09
CA LEU A 275 -14.99 21.21 -12.10
C LEU A 275 -13.97 21.33 -13.23
N ASN A 276 -13.97 22.41 -14.02
CA ASN A 276 -13.08 22.51 -15.18
C ASN A 276 -11.59 22.37 -14.81
N ARG A 277 -11.11 23.10 -13.79
CA ARG A 277 -9.71 22.96 -13.33
C ARG A 277 -9.46 21.58 -12.71
N PHE A 278 -10.45 21.06 -11.98
CA PHE A 278 -10.40 19.72 -11.40
C PHE A 278 -10.23 18.64 -12.46
N ASN A 279 -11.03 18.66 -13.52
CA ASN A 279 -10.97 17.75 -14.66
C ASN A 279 -9.58 17.75 -15.32
N ASN A 280 -9.06 18.94 -15.61
CA ASN A 280 -7.73 19.12 -16.21
C ASN A 280 -6.57 18.65 -15.29
N SER A 281 -6.85 18.41 -14.01
CA SER A 281 -5.86 17.97 -13.02
C SER A 281 -5.87 16.44 -12.80
N ILE A 282 -6.79 15.70 -13.42
CA ILE A 282 -6.89 14.23 -13.28
C ILE A 282 -5.74 13.55 -14.01
N LEU A 283 -4.93 12.79 -13.27
CA LEU A 283 -3.81 12.02 -13.82
C LEU A 283 -4.24 10.62 -14.24
N PHE A 284 -5.04 9.94 -13.42
CA PHE A 284 -5.59 8.61 -13.69
C PHE A 284 -6.75 8.29 -12.72
N ILE A 285 -7.47 7.22 -13.04
CA ILE A 285 -8.50 6.61 -12.19
C ILE A 285 -7.98 5.26 -11.71
N GLU A 286 -7.93 5.07 -10.40
CA GLU A 286 -7.47 3.88 -9.72
C GLU A 286 -8.64 2.94 -9.45
N GLN A 287 -8.54 1.69 -9.92
CA GLN A 287 -9.43 0.58 -9.59
C GLN A 287 -10.93 0.96 -9.51
N PRO A 288 -11.54 1.50 -10.57
CA PRO A 288 -12.92 1.96 -10.48
C PRO A 288 -13.92 0.80 -10.37
N ILE A 289 -13.69 -0.27 -11.14
CA ILE A 289 -14.57 -1.44 -11.24
C ILE A 289 -13.98 -2.65 -10.52
N SER A 290 -14.83 -3.64 -10.20
CA SER A 290 -14.42 -4.88 -9.53
C SER A 290 -13.32 -5.65 -10.27
N ARG A 291 -12.33 -6.12 -9.50
CA ARG A 291 -11.23 -6.94 -10.01
C ARG A 291 -11.70 -8.27 -10.62
N ALA A 292 -12.91 -8.72 -10.30
CA ALA A 292 -13.49 -9.93 -10.86
C ALA A 292 -14.01 -9.76 -12.29
N VAL A 293 -14.23 -8.51 -12.73
CA VAL A 293 -14.75 -8.16 -14.07
C VAL A 293 -13.74 -7.36 -14.91
N ALA A 294 -12.57 -7.04 -14.34
CA ALA A 294 -11.51 -6.27 -14.98
C ALA A 294 -10.60 -7.12 -15.87
#